data_AF-A0A7Y3DRX1-F1
#
_entry.id   AF-A0A7Y3DRX1-F1
#
_cell.length_a   1.000
_cell.length_b   1.000
_cell.length_c   1.000
_cell.angle_alpha   90.00
_cell.angle_beta   90.00
_cell.angle_gamma   90.00
#
_symmetry.space_group_name_H-M   'P 1'
#
loop_
_entity.id
_entity.type
_entity.pdbx_description
1 polymer ?
#
loop_
_entity_poly.entity_id
_entity_poly.type
_entity_poly.pdbx_seq_one_letter_code
_entity_poly.pdbx_strand_id
1 'polypeptide(L)'
;MINRIVNLEPQGGRFGLGLIQAEADIDPQAWFLTCHFVDDMVMPGTLMYECCAHTLRVFLQRLGWVTEKSGVYYEPVAGVESTLKCRGPVTPRTRKVIYEIEISKIGYKPEPYAIADAHMYADGHRIVYFKDMSLQMTGVTRNEIESVWKINQGQSSTKTAESKRPAIFDRSHMLEFAEGQPSLAFGERYNSFDKDRFIARLPRPPYLFIDRITKAEPKPWILTPDGWIEAEFDIDPNAWYFRADRNPAAPLSILLEIALQPCGWLAAYMGSALRSQKDLKFRNLGGNATIHNEVLPDAGTLAIKTCLTNVSEAADMIIEYFDFEVRAQTREIYTGNAYFGFFTHDALIQQEGIRDAVKEVYAPASEEILPGVAHEFADIVPLQPQDTASDQTPALAMPAKAIRMIDRIETFIPDGGPMGLGFIRATKVVDPQEWFFRAHFYQDPVCPGSLGIESFIQMLKFIAHQRWPHLIENHRFGLLTAESHVWTYRGQILPQNRLITAEAVINELQDNPTPRIKADGYLQVDGLYIYKMENFGVTLVPL
;
A
#
# COMPACT_ATOMS: atom_id res chain seq x y z
N MET A 1 20.45 -21.93 23.47
CA MET A 1 20.71 -23.37 23.71
C MET A 1 20.04 -24.28 22.67
N ILE A 2 19.17 -23.75 21.81
CA ILE A 2 18.81 -24.37 20.53
C ILE A 2 19.45 -23.52 19.43
N ASN A 3 20.05 -24.14 18.42
CA ASN A 3 20.62 -23.42 17.28
C ASN A 3 19.71 -23.53 16.05
N ARG A 4 19.09 -24.69 15.83
CA ARG A 4 18.33 -24.99 14.59
C ARG A 4 17.13 -25.88 14.88
N ILE A 5 16.04 -25.69 14.14
CA ILE A 5 14.93 -26.64 14.02
C ILE A 5 15.17 -27.45 12.73
N VAL A 6 15.24 -28.77 12.83
CA VAL A 6 15.58 -29.66 11.70
C VAL A 6 14.41 -30.49 11.20
N ASN A 7 13.39 -30.70 12.04
CA ASN A 7 12.14 -31.32 11.62
C ASN A 7 10.96 -30.74 12.42
N LEU A 8 9.80 -30.59 11.78
CA LEU A 8 8.57 -30.17 12.42
C LEU A 8 7.37 -30.74 11.65
N GLU A 9 6.69 -31.70 12.26
CA GLU A 9 5.55 -32.41 11.68
C GLU A 9 4.33 -32.21 12.59
N PRO A 10 3.37 -31.33 12.25
CA PRO A 10 2.21 -31.04 13.10
C PRO A 10 1.30 -32.23 13.40
N GLN A 11 1.34 -33.26 12.54
CA GLN A 11 0.56 -34.50 12.66
C GLN A 11 1.47 -35.73 12.86
N GLY A 12 2.77 -35.51 13.11
CA GLY A 12 3.76 -36.56 13.28
C GLY A 12 3.81 -37.13 14.70
N GLY A 13 4.79 -38.00 14.94
CA GLY A 13 5.03 -38.64 16.23
C GLY A 13 4.05 -39.78 16.54
N ARG A 14 4.37 -40.58 17.56
CA ARG A 14 3.64 -41.81 17.93
C ARG A 14 2.20 -41.60 18.36
N PHE A 15 1.85 -40.37 18.74
CA PHE A 15 0.50 -40.01 19.15
C PHE A 15 -0.30 -39.31 18.04
N GLY A 16 0.33 -38.97 16.91
CA GLY A 16 -0.31 -38.24 15.80
C GLY A 16 -0.68 -36.79 16.12
N LEU A 17 -0.15 -36.23 17.22
CA LEU A 17 -0.44 -34.86 17.69
C LEU A 17 0.75 -33.91 17.50
N GLY A 18 1.86 -34.41 16.94
CA GLY A 18 3.00 -33.60 16.56
C GLY A 18 4.35 -34.19 16.92
N LEU A 19 5.33 -33.89 16.08
CA LEU A 19 6.75 -34.17 16.29
C LEU A 19 7.56 -32.90 15.96
N ILE A 20 8.53 -32.54 16.80
CA ILE A 20 9.52 -31.52 16.48
C ILE A 20 10.92 -32.01 16.88
N GLN A 21 11.90 -31.74 16.01
CA GLN A 21 13.30 -32.00 16.29
C GLN A 21 14.12 -30.72 16.13
N ALA A 22 14.93 -30.45 17.14
CA ALA A 22 15.84 -29.32 17.19
C ALA A 22 17.25 -29.78 17.55
N GLU A 23 18.25 -28.98 17.23
CA GLU A 23 19.64 -29.31 17.51
C GLU A 23 20.46 -28.10 17.96
N ALA A 24 21.58 -28.38 18.63
CA ALA A 24 22.58 -27.39 19.02
C ALA A 24 23.99 -27.94 18.87
N ASP A 25 24.92 -27.08 18.45
CA ASP A 25 26.35 -27.36 18.51
C ASP A 25 26.85 -27.00 19.92
N ILE A 26 27.63 -27.88 20.52
CA ILE A 26 28.16 -27.68 21.88
C ILE A 26 29.54 -27.07 21.78
N ASP A 27 29.64 -25.82 22.24
CA ASP A 27 30.93 -25.17 22.48
C ASP A 27 31.51 -25.71 23.80
N PRO A 28 32.73 -26.30 23.80
CA PRO A 28 33.41 -26.73 25.02
C PRO A 28 33.58 -25.64 26.08
N GLN A 29 33.54 -24.36 25.68
CA GLN A 29 33.66 -23.19 26.55
C GLN A 29 32.31 -22.54 26.90
N ALA A 30 31.19 -23.19 26.56
CA ALA A 30 29.87 -22.68 26.92
C ALA A 30 29.75 -22.50 28.44
N TRP A 31 29.18 -21.37 28.87
CA TRP A 31 29.08 -20.99 30.29
C TRP A 31 28.45 -22.09 31.15
N PHE A 32 27.49 -22.85 30.62
CA PHE A 32 26.82 -23.90 31.37
C PHE A 32 27.68 -25.16 31.59
N LEU A 33 28.75 -25.33 30.81
CA LEU A 33 29.75 -26.37 31.05
C LEU A 33 30.84 -25.85 32.01
N THR A 34 31.27 -24.61 31.84
CA THR A 34 32.37 -24.02 32.63
C THR A 34 31.94 -23.56 34.03
N CYS A 35 30.66 -23.30 34.26
CA CYS A 35 30.16 -22.73 35.54
C CYS A 35 29.33 -23.71 36.39
N HIS A 36 28.88 -24.85 35.87
CA HIS A 36 28.00 -25.76 36.61
C HIS A 36 28.77 -26.56 37.67
N PHE A 37 29.62 -27.49 37.23
CA PHE A 37 30.58 -28.19 38.07
C PHE A 37 31.95 -28.01 37.45
N VAL A 38 32.75 -27.12 38.03
CA VAL A 38 34.06 -26.72 37.47
C VAL A 38 35.03 -27.90 37.32
N ASP A 39 34.93 -28.89 38.21
CA ASP A 39 35.78 -30.09 38.22
C ASP A 39 35.14 -31.31 37.52
N ASP A 40 33.87 -31.19 37.09
CA ASP A 40 33.12 -32.22 36.35
C ASP A 40 32.21 -31.54 35.34
N MET A 41 32.81 -30.95 34.30
CA MET A 41 32.11 -30.10 33.34
C MET A 41 31.03 -30.89 32.59
N VAL A 42 29.79 -30.77 33.06
CA VAL A 42 28.62 -31.39 32.46
C VAL A 42 27.47 -30.40 32.40
N MET A 43 26.67 -30.48 31.34
CA MET A 43 25.47 -29.64 31.22
C MET A 43 24.49 -29.98 32.36
N PRO A 44 23.94 -28.99 33.06
CA PRO A 44 22.89 -29.22 34.05
C PRO A 44 21.68 -29.92 33.44
N GLY A 45 21.15 -30.94 34.13
CA GLY A 45 19.92 -31.62 33.71
C GLY A 45 18.70 -30.68 33.63
N THR A 46 18.70 -29.61 34.42
CA THR A 46 17.71 -28.53 34.33
C THR A 46 17.80 -27.78 33.00
N LEU A 47 19.01 -27.49 32.50
CA LEU A 47 19.16 -26.87 31.18
C LEU A 47 18.81 -27.84 30.04
N MET A 48 19.05 -29.14 30.22
CA MET A 48 18.59 -30.14 29.26
C MET A 48 17.06 -30.14 29.16
N TYR A 49 16.36 -30.03 30.30
CA TYR A 49 14.91 -29.85 30.33
C TYR A 49 14.48 -28.56 29.64
N GLU A 50 15.12 -27.43 29.96
CA GLU A 50 14.83 -26.13 29.32
C GLU A 50 15.03 -26.17 27.80
N CYS A 51 16.00 -26.91 27.29
CA CYS A 51 16.16 -27.07 25.85
C CYS A 51 15.00 -27.83 25.21
N CYS A 52 14.52 -28.90 25.86
CA CYS A 52 13.34 -29.63 25.43
C CYS A 52 12.08 -28.74 25.51
N ALA A 53 11.93 -27.97 26.60
CA ALA A 53 10.81 -27.04 26.80
C ALA A 53 10.81 -25.90 25.78
N HIS A 54 11.97 -25.32 25.47
CA HIS A 54 12.12 -24.34 24.41
C HIS A 54 11.75 -24.92 23.03
N THR A 55 12.14 -26.17 22.77
CA THR A 55 11.79 -26.86 21.52
C THR A 55 10.28 -27.06 21.42
N LEU A 56 9.64 -27.51 22.50
CA LEU A 56 8.18 -27.61 22.59
C LEU A 56 7.51 -26.24 22.38
N ARG A 57 8.03 -25.17 22.97
CA ARG A 57 7.50 -23.81 22.80
C ARG A 57 7.50 -23.38 21.33
N VAL A 58 8.57 -23.68 20.58
CA VAL A 58 8.63 -23.40 19.13
C VAL A 58 7.53 -24.15 18.38
N PHE A 59 7.28 -25.42 18.71
CA PHE A 59 6.18 -26.18 18.12
C PHE A 59 4.81 -25.54 18.41
N LEU A 60 4.57 -25.13 19.65
CA LEU A 60 3.31 -24.49 20.04
C LEU A 60 3.10 -23.12 19.38
N GLN A 61 4.16 -22.33 19.27
CA GLN A 61 4.15 -21.09 18.49
C GLN A 61 3.85 -21.35 17.01
N ARG A 62 4.38 -22.43 16.44
CA ARG A 62 4.08 -22.85 15.06
C ARG A 62 2.62 -23.28 14.88
N LEU A 63 2.01 -23.88 15.90
CA LEU A 63 0.56 -24.12 15.97
C LEU A 63 -0.26 -22.83 16.18
N GLY A 64 0.41 -21.68 16.27
CA GLY A 64 -0.20 -20.37 16.36
C GLY A 64 -0.48 -19.91 17.79
N TRP A 65 0.08 -20.55 18.83
CA TRP A 65 -0.07 -20.05 20.20
C TRP A 65 0.79 -18.81 20.38
N VAL A 66 0.38 -17.69 19.77
CA VAL A 66 1.03 -16.38 19.77
C VAL A 66 -0.05 -15.31 19.95
N THR A 67 0.29 -14.17 20.54
CA THR A 67 -0.64 -13.05 20.74
C THR A 67 0.13 -11.75 20.97
N GLU A 68 -0.48 -10.62 20.63
CA GLU A 68 0.02 -9.27 20.93
C GLU A 68 -0.42 -8.78 22.32
N LYS A 69 -1.26 -9.55 23.03
CA LYS A 69 -1.72 -9.23 24.38
C LYS A 69 -0.52 -9.22 25.35
N SER A 70 -0.28 -8.08 25.98
CA SER A 70 0.74 -7.93 27.02
C SER A 70 0.43 -8.80 28.24
N GLY A 71 1.47 -9.31 28.91
CA GLY A 71 1.33 -10.08 30.15
C GLY A 71 1.05 -11.58 29.93
N VAL A 72 1.14 -12.06 28.70
CA VAL A 72 1.03 -13.48 28.36
C VAL A 72 2.42 -14.13 28.34
N TYR A 73 2.56 -15.30 28.97
CA TYR A 73 3.83 -16.02 29.07
C TYR A 73 3.62 -17.54 29.04
N TYR A 74 4.69 -18.31 28.82
CA TYR A 74 4.63 -19.77 28.87
C TYR A 74 5.19 -20.30 30.19
N GLU A 75 4.52 -21.27 30.77
CA GLU A 75 4.97 -21.95 31.99
C GLU A 75 4.52 -23.42 32.00
N PRO A 76 5.14 -24.29 32.82
CA PRO A 76 4.66 -25.66 33.03
C PRO A 76 3.23 -25.69 33.59
N VAL A 77 2.47 -26.74 33.27
CA VAL A 77 1.11 -26.91 33.79
C VAL A 77 1.17 -27.33 35.25
N ALA A 78 0.57 -26.52 36.14
CA ALA A 78 0.50 -26.83 37.56
C ALA A 78 -0.18 -28.18 37.81
N GLY A 79 0.46 -29.04 38.62
CA GLY A 79 -0.08 -30.35 39.00
C GLY A 79 0.13 -31.47 37.97
N VAL A 80 0.82 -31.22 36.85
CA VAL A 80 1.24 -32.29 35.93
C VAL A 80 2.61 -32.82 36.38
N GLU A 81 2.67 -34.10 36.74
CA GLU A 81 3.93 -34.78 37.06
C GLU A 81 4.73 -35.06 35.78
N SER A 82 6.02 -34.76 35.80
CA SER A 82 6.96 -35.12 34.72
C SER A 82 8.04 -36.06 35.25
N THR A 83 8.35 -37.11 34.48
CA THR A 83 9.39 -38.09 34.84
C THR A 83 10.65 -37.84 34.03
N LEU A 84 11.77 -37.58 34.70
CA LEU A 84 13.09 -37.49 34.10
C LEU A 84 13.87 -38.80 34.23
N LYS A 85 14.48 -39.27 33.14
CA LYS A 85 15.45 -40.38 33.12
C LYS A 85 16.73 -39.93 32.44
N CYS A 86 17.81 -39.80 33.22
CA CYS A 86 19.16 -39.52 32.71
C CYS A 86 19.95 -40.82 32.53
N ARG A 87 20.63 -40.96 31.40
CA ARG A 87 21.46 -42.11 31.02
C ARG A 87 22.86 -41.73 30.54
N GLY A 88 23.11 -40.44 30.30
CA GLY A 88 24.43 -39.94 29.94
C GLY A 88 24.54 -38.42 30.05
N PRO A 89 25.77 -37.88 30.12
CA PRO A 89 26.02 -36.45 30.21
C PRO A 89 26.20 -35.80 28.82
N VAL A 90 26.08 -34.48 28.78
CA VAL A 90 26.68 -33.62 27.75
C VAL A 90 27.94 -33.03 28.35
N THR A 91 29.08 -33.17 27.66
CA THR A 91 30.41 -32.79 28.15
C THR A 91 31.10 -31.85 27.16
N PRO A 92 32.27 -31.27 27.48
CA PRO A 92 33.07 -30.51 26.52
C PRO A 92 33.51 -31.29 25.27
N ARG A 93 33.39 -32.63 25.28
CA ARG A 93 33.68 -33.46 24.10
C ARG A 93 32.46 -33.69 23.22
N THR A 94 31.26 -33.45 23.73
CA THR A 94 30.04 -33.56 22.96
C THR A 94 30.09 -32.52 21.85
N ARG A 95 29.83 -32.91 20.61
CA ARG A 95 29.84 -31.95 19.49
C ARG A 95 28.45 -31.41 19.22
N LYS A 96 27.46 -32.28 19.31
CA LYS A 96 26.10 -31.97 18.90
C LYS A 96 25.08 -32.64 19.81
N VAL A 97 24.01 -31.91 20.08
CA VAL A 97 22.83 -32.44 20.77
C VAL A 97 21.59 -32.29 19.90
N ILE A 98 20.66 -33.24 20.05
CA ILE A 98 19.36 -33.24 19.37
C ILE A 98 18.27 -33.37 20.43
N TYR A 99 17.23 -32.56 20.31
CA TYR A 99 16.03 -32.58 21.13
C TYR A 99 14.87 -33.02 20.25
N GLU A 100 14.24 -34.13 20.58
CA GLU A 100 13.11 -34.70 19.84
C GLU A 100 11.90 -34.75 20.76
N ILE A 101 10.83 -34.05 20.37
CA ILE A 101 9.64 -33.87 21.20
C ILE A 101 8.44 -34.45 20.46
N GLU A 102 7.73 -35.38 21.09
CA GLU A 102 6.50 -35.99 20.61
C GLU A 102 5.33 -35.54 21.48
N ILE A 103 4.34 -34.88 20.89
CA ILE A 103 3.22 -34.31 21.64
C ILE A 103 2.22 -35.42 21.95
N SER A 104 1.89 -35.61 23.23
CA SER A 104 0.95 -36.63 23.69
C SER A 104 -0.44 -36.08 23.99
N LYS A 105 -0.56 -34.77 24.24
CA LYS A 105 -1.83 -34.10 24.50
C LYS A 105 -1.78 -32.62 24.17
N ILE A 106 -2.87 -32.10 23.62
CA ILE A 106 -3.14 -30.65 23.46
C ILE A 106 -4.56 -30.38 23.97
N GLY A 107 -4.76 -29.33 24.76
CA GLY A 107 -6.07 -28.96 25.31
C GLY A 107 -6.15 -27.52 25.81
N TYR A 108 -7.27 -27.15 26.45
CA TYR A 108 -7.54 -25.79 26.96
C TYR A 108 -8.26 -25.83 28.33
N LYS A 109 -7.84 -25.03 29.35
CA LYS A 109 -8.51 -24.87 30.67
C LYS A 109 -8.15 -23.61 31.53
N PRO A 110 -8.81 -22.44 31.35
CA PRO A 110 -9.28 -21.89 30.08
C PRO A 110 -8.12 -21.61 29.10
N GLU A 111 -6.88 -21.60 29.59
CA GLU A 111 -5.67 -21.39 28.79
C GLU A 111 -5.25 -22.64 28.01
N PRO A 112 -4.59 -22.48 26.84
CA PRO A 112 -4.07 -23.62 26.09
C PRO A 112 -2.94 -24.32 26.86
N TYR A 113 -2.88 -25.64 26.76
CA TYR A 113 -1.78 -26.43 27.33
C TYR A 113 -1.45 -27.65 26.49
N ALA A 114 -0.20 -28.06 26.52
CA ALA A 114 0.29 -29.27 25.88
C ALA A 114 1.10 -30.13 26.84
N ILE A 115 1.05 -31.44 26.61
CA ILE A 115 1.88 -32.45 27.28
C ILE A 115 2.64 -33.20 26.18
N ALA A 116 3.93 -33.43 26.39
CA ALA A 116 4.81 -34.05 25.43
C ALA A 116 5.85 -34.93 26.11
N ASP A 117 6.32 -35.92 25.35
CA ASP A 117 7.46 -36.75 25.71
C ASP A 117 8.69 -36.28 24.93
N ALA A 118 9.84 -36.15 25.59
CA ALA A 118 11.04 -35.58 25.01
C ALA A 118 12.24 -36.51 25.13
N HIS A 119 12.95 -36.73 24.03
CA HIS A 119 14.25 -37.39 23.99
C HIS A 119 15.35 -36.37 23.72
N MET A 120 16.45 -36.50 24.45
CA MET A 120 17.68 -35.80 24.12
C MET A 120 18.76 -36.80 23.72
N TYR A 121 19.45 -36.48 22.64
CA TYR A 121 20.59 -37.23 22.12
C TYR A 121 21.86 -36.38 22.20
N ALA A 122 22.99 -36.99 22.51
CA ALA A 122 24.33 -36.40 22.40
C ALA A 122 25.15 -37.25 21.44
N ASP A 123 25.62 -36.65 20.35
CA ASP A 123 26.37 -37.32 19.27
C ASP A 123 25.71 -38.64 18.80
N GLY A 124 24.38 -38.64 18.68
CA GLY A 124 23.58 -39.79 18.24
C GLY A 124 23.17 -40.77 19.35
N HIS A 125 23.69 -40.63 20.57
CA HIS A 125 23.30 -41.48 21.71
C HIS A 125 22.17 -40.86 22.51
N ARG A 126 21.10 -41.63 22.77
CA ARG A 126 19.98 -41.18 23.61
C ARG A 126 20.39 -41.11 25.07
N ILE A 127 20.52 -39.89 25.59
CA ILE A 127 21.07 -39.64 26.94
C ILE A 127 20.00 -39.22 27.95
N VAL A 128 18.90 -38.61 27.52
CA VAL A 128 17.83 -38.18 28.43
C VAL A 128 16.46 -38.50 27.85
N TYR A 129 15.53 -38.83 28.73
CA TYR A 129 14.10 -38.92 28.43
C TYR A 129 13.29 -38.17 29.48
N PHE A 130 12.42 -37.28 29.02
CA PHE A 130 11.37 -36.67 29.83
C PHE A 130 10.03 -37.26 29.40
N LYS A 131 9.28 -37.78 30.36
CA LYS A 131 7.89 -38.18 30.18
C LYS A 131 6.97 -37.09 30.71
N ASP A 132 5.90 -36.80 29.99
CA ASP A 132 4.83 -35.90 30.41
C ASP A 132 5.34 -34.47 30.75
N MET A 133 6.32 -33.97 29.99
CA MET A 133 6.74 -32.57 30.04
C MET A 133 5.57 -31.69 29.58
N SER A 134 5.30 -30.60 30.29
CA SER A 134 4.12 -29.77 30.02
C SER A 134 4.45 -28.31 29.79
N LEU A 135 3.62 -27.64 28.98
CA LEU A 135 3.69 -26.20 28.75
C LEU A 135 2.28 -25.63 28.52
N GLN A 136 1.99 -24.50 29.13
CA GLN A 136 0.75 -23.73 29.01
C GLN A 136 1.06 -22.28 28.69
N MET A 137 0.18 -21.61 27.97
CA MET A 137 0.27 -20.17 27.67
C MET A 137 -0.68 -19.41 28.59
N THR A 138 -0.16 -18.89 29.70
CA THR A 138 -0.95 -18.26 30.77
C THR A 138 -1.36 -16.83 30.40
N GLY A 139 -2.57 -16.42 30.79
CA GLY A 139 -3.10 -15.08 30.53
C GLY A 139 -3.87 -14.94 29.20
N VAL A 140 -4.06 -16.04 28.48
CA VAL A 140 -4.81 -16.07 27.22
C VAL A 140 -5.70 -17.32 27.15
N THR A 141 -6.93 -17.15 26.68
CA THR A 141 -7.92 -18.21 26.53
C THR A 141 -7.91 -18.79 25.12
N ARG A 142 -8.57 -19.95 24.96
CA ARG A 142 -8.84 -20.55 23.65
C ARG A 142 -9.42 -19.55 22.65
N ASN A 143 -10.44 -18.79 23.04
CA ASN A 143 -11.14 -17.86 22.16
C ASN A 143 -10.25 -16.69 21.73
N GLU A 144 -9.35 -16.24 22.60
CA GLU A 144 -8.39 -15.17 22.27
C GLU A 144 -7.31 -15.67 21.31
N ILE A 145 -6.81 -16.90 21.49
CA ILE A 145 -5.86 -17.51 20.54
C ILE A 145 -6.53 -17.79 19.19
N GLU A 146 -7.73 -18.35 19.19
CA GLU A 146 -8.50 -18.55 17.97
C GLU A 146 -8.84 -17.23 17.30
N SER A 147 -9.00 -16.13 18.04
CA SER A 147 -9.15 -14.78 17.47
C SER A 147 -7.86 -14.31 16.79
N VAL A 148 -6.69 -14.56 17.38
CA VAL A 148 -5.40 -14.32 16.70
C VAL A 148 -5.27 -15.18 15.45
N TRP A 149 -5.71 -16.44 15.48
CA TRP A 149 -5.75 -17.29 14.29
C TRP A 149 -6.72 -16.78 13.25
N LYS A 150 -7.87 -16.20 13.63
CA LYS A 150 -8.79 -15.57 12.67
C LYS A 150 -8.18 -14.33 12.04
N ILE A 151 -7.45 -13.52 12.82
CA ILE A 151 -6.68 -12.36 12.33
C ILE A 151 -5.57 -12.83 11.36
N ASN A 152 -4.83 -13.88 11.71
CA ASN A 152 -3.69 -14.38 10.92
C ASN A 152 -4.08 -15.32 9.76
N GLN A 153 -5.21 -16.05 9.84
CA GLN A 153 -5.84 -16.74 8.70
C GLN A 153 -6.46 -15.71 7.74
N GLY A 154 -6.85 -14.53 8.24
CA GLY A 154 -7.11 -13.34 7.44
C GLY A 154 -5.89 -12.84 6.63
N GLN A 155 -4.66 -13.17 7.05
CA GLN A 155 -3.40 -12.83 6.38
C GLN A 155 -2.75 -13.99 5.60
N SER A 156 -3.14 -15.25 5.82
CA SER A 156 -2.72 -16.41 5.02
C SER A 156 -3.93 -17.23 4.59
N SER A 157 -4.57 -16.76 3.52
CA SER A 157 -5.66 -17.41 2.76
C SER A 157 -6.94 -17.78 3.52
N THR A 158 -7.66 -16.79 4.04
CA THR A 158 -9.11 -16.55 3.83
C THR A 158 -9.44 -15.20 4.47
N LYS A 159 -9.34 -14.09 3.71
CA LYS A 159 -10.54 -13.44 3.16
C LYS A 159 -11.81 -13.96 3.87
N THR A 160 -12.41 -13.16 4.74
CA THR A 160 -13.88 -13.16 4.81
C THR A 160 -14.34 -13.07 3.37
N ALA A 161 -14.83 -14.19 2.84
CA ALA A 161 -15.62 -14.16 1.66
C ALA A 161 -16.92 -13.45 2.03
N GLU A 162 -16.90 -12.11 2.07
CA GLU A 162 -17.77 -11.45 1.09
C GLU A 162 -17.39 -12.14 -0.21
N SER A 163 -18.27 -12.96 -0.77
CA SER A 163 -17.94 -13.83 -1.90
C SER A 163 -17.17 -13.03 -2.94
N LYS A 164 -15.82 -13.12 -2.94
CA LYS A 164 -15.01 -12.39 -3.91
C LYS A 164 -15.42 -13.03 -5.23
N ARG A 165 -16.08 -12.23 -6.06
CA ARG A 165 -16.66 -12.73 -7.29
C ARG A 165 -15.52 -13.39 -8.07
N PRO A 166 -15.74 -14.55 -8.72
CA PRO A 166 -14.71 -15.18 -9.53
C PRO A 166 -14.12 -14.13 -10.49
N ALA A 167 -12.80 -13.93 -10.42
CA ALA A 167 -12.13 -13.01 -11.32
C ALA A 167 -12.19 -13.58 -12.73
N ILE A 168 -12.65 -12.78 -13.70
CA ILE A 168 -12.52 -13.11 -15.13
C ILE A 168 -11.16 -12.67 -15.67
N PHE A 169 -10.56 -11.65 -15.06
CA PHE A 169 -9.15 -11.27 -15.23
C PHE A 169 -8.56 -11.02 -13.85
N ASP A 170 -7.46 -11.67 -13.53
CA ASP A 170 -6.79 -11.54 -12.23
C ASP A 170 -5.55 -10.63 -12.31
N ARG A 171 -4.80 -10.55 -11.20
CA ARG A 171 -3.63 -9.68 -11.09
C ARG A 171 -2.54 -10.02 -12.09
N SER A 172 -2.43 -11.28 -12.53
CA SER A 172 -1.46 -11.65 -13.57
C SER A 172 -1.78 -10.98 -14.89
N HIS A 173 -3.06 -10.89 -15.28
CA HIS A 173 -3.49 -10.19 -16.49
C HIS A 173 -3.23 -8.68 -16.39
N MET A 174 -3.41 -8.08 -15.20
CA MET A 174 -3.08 -6.66 -14.98
C MET A 174 -1.58 -6.39 -15.20
N LEU A 175 -0.72 -7.29 -14.71
CA LEU A 175 0.74 -7.20 -14.87
C LEU A 175 1.17 -7.43 -16.32
N GLU A 176 0.55 -8.39 -17.03
CA GLU A 176 0.81 -8.60 -18.46
C GLU A 176 0.46 -7.37 -19.30
N PHE A 177 -0.65 -6.70 -18.99
CA PHE A 177 -0.96 -5.46 -19.68
C PHE A 177 -0.02 -4.31 -19.27
N ALA A 178 0.29 -4.16 -17.98
CA ALA A 178 1.14 -3.09 -17.47
C ALA A 178 2.59 -3.16 -18.00
N GLU A 179 3.19 -4.36 -18.09
CA GLU A 179 4.59 -4.51 -18.51
C GLU A 179 4.93 -5.74 -19.35
N GLY A 180 4.08 -6.76 -19.38
CA GLY A 180 4.29 -7.99 -20.14
C GLY A 180 3.69 -7.96 -21.56
N GLN A 181 3.08 -9.06 -21.96
CA GLN A 181 2.48 -9.25 -23.29
C GLN A 181 0.97 -8.97 -23.25
N PRO A 182 0.47 -7.90 -23.91
CA PRO A 182 -0.96 -7.59 -23.95
C PRO A 182 -1.83 -8.74 -24.48
N SER A 183 -1.29 -9.61 -25.35
CA SER A 183 -2.00 -10.79 -25.83
C SER A 183 -2.31 -11.82 -24.73
N LEU A 184 -1.49 -11.91 -23.68
CA LEU A 184 -1.77 -12.77 -22.53
C LEU A 184 -2.90 -12.21 -21.65
N ALA A 185 -3.13 -10.89 -21.70
CA ALA A 185 -4.26 -10.24 -21.04
C ALA A 185 -5.55 -10.28 -21.88
N PHE A 186 -5.47 -9.98 -23.17
CA PHE A 186 -6.65 -9.71 -24.01
C PHE A 186 -6.87 -10.69 -25.16
N GLY A 187 -5.97 -11.65 -25.40
CA GLY A 187 -6.06 -12.66 -26.45
C GLY A 187 -5.40 -12.27 -27.79
N GLU A 188 -5.50 -13.17 -28.77
CA GLU A 188 -4.69 -13.17 -30.01
C GLU A 188 -4.76 -11.89 -30.85
N ARG A 189 -5.86 -11.12 -30.78
CA ARG A 189 -5.96 -9.84 -31.50
C ARG A 189 -4.90 -8.82 -31.06
N TYR A 190 -4.35 -9.00 -29.87
CA TYR A 190 -3.33 -8.12 -29.30
C TYR A 190 -1.89 -8.57 -29.61
N ASN A 191 -1.68 -9.68 -30.33
CA ASN A 191 -0.33 -10.19 -30.68
C ASN A 191 0.56 -9.14 -31.36
N SER A 192 -0.01 -8.25 -32.17
CA SER A 192 0.77 -7.18 -32.82
C SER A 192 1.41 -6.20 -31.83
N PHE A 193 0.82 -6.02 -30.64
CA PHE A 193 1.33 -5.15 -29.58
C PHE A 193 2.37 -5.82 -28.67
N ASP A 194 2.61 -7.13 -28.84
CA ASP A 194 3.66 -7.82 -28.08
C ASP A 194 5.07 -7.52 -28.62
N LYS A 195 5.16 -7.11 -29.90
CA LYS A 195 6.44 -6.96 -30.61
C LYS A 195 6.50 -5.73 -31.52
N ASP A 196 5.51 -5.59 -32.40
CA ASP A 196 5.63 -4.75 -33.61
C ASP A 196 4.99 -3.37 -33.46
N ARG A 197 4.05 -3.21 -32.53
CA ARG A 197 3.27 -1.99 -32.32
C ARG A 197 3.30 -1.53 -30.88
N PHE A 198 3.20 -0.21 -30.69
CA PHE A 198 3.01 0.38 -29.37
C PHE A 198 1.53 0.36 -28.97
N ILE A 199 1.29 0.15 -27.67
CA ILE A 199 -0.01 0.37 -27.02
C ILE A 199 0.21 1.08 -25.68
N ALA A 200 -0.68 2.01 -25.34
CA ALA A 200 -0.73 2.55 -23.99
C ALA A 200 -1.16 1.47 -23.00
N ARG A 201 -0.43 1.36 -21.88
CA ARG A 201 -0.57 0.29 -20.90
C ARG A 201 -1.13 0.82 -19.60
N LEU A 202 -1.47 -0.06 -18.66
CA LEU A 202 -1.68 0.37 -17.27
C LEU A 202 -0.36 0.81 -16.63
N PRO A 203 -0.42 1.62 -15.56
CA PRO A 203 0.74 1.81 -14.70
C PRO A 203 1.19 0.50 -14.06
N ARG A 204 2.47 0.40 -13.72
CA ARG A 204 3.06 -0.76 -13.04
C ARG A 204 3.08 -0.58 -11.53
N PRO A 205 3.24 -1.66 -10.75
CA PRO A 205 3.63 -1.55 -9.35
C PRO A 205 4.85 -0.62 -9.19
N PRO A 206 4.86 0.26 -8.17
CA PRO A 206 3.91 0.33 -7.05
C PRO A 206 2.67 1.20 -7.31
N TYR A 207 2.41 1.59 -8.56
CA TYR A 207 1.32 2.48 -8.97
C TYR A 207 0.19 1.77 -9.73
N LEU A 208 0.12 0.44 -9.67
CA LEU A 208 -0.95 -0.36 -10.24
C LEU A 208 -2.06 -0.53 -9.18
N PHE A 209 -3.23 0.06 -9.42
CA PHE A 209 -4.35 0.10 -8.48
C PHE A 209 -5.58 -0.69 -8.94
N ILE A 210 -5.34 -1.77 -9.69
CA ILE A 210 -6.34 -2.77 -10.05
C ILE A 210 -5.78 -4.15 -9.73
N ASP A 211 -6.53 -4.97 -8.98
CA ASP A 211 -6.16 -6.36 -8.72
C ASP A 211 -6.84 -7.34 -9.65
N ARG A 212 -8.07 -7.06 -10.05
CA ARG A 212 -8.89 -7.99 -10.83
C ARG A 212 -10.11 -7.32 -11.42
N ILE A 213 -10.64 -7.97 -12.45
CA ILE A 213 -11.94 -7.70 -13.05
C ILE A 213 -12.84 -8.89 -12.74
N THR A 214 -14.02 -8.61 -12.20
CA THR A 214 -14.99 -9.62 -11.81
C THR A 214 -16.13 -9.76 -12.82
N LYS A 215 -16.42 -8.70 -13.58
CA LYS A 215 -17.36 -8.70 -14.70
C LYS A 215 -16.94 -7.71 -15.77
N ALA A 216 -17.30 -8.02 -17.01
CA ALA A 216 -17.09 -7.15 -18.16
C ALA A 216 -18.16 -7.42 -19.22
N GLU A 217 -18.76 -6.35 -19.74
CA GLU A 217 -19.64 -6.37 -20.91
C GLU A 217 -19.33 -5.15 -21.80
N PRO A 218 -19.51 -5.22 -23.13
CA PRO A 218 -19.87 -6.39 -23.93
C PRO A 218 -18.72 -7.41 -24.00
N LYS A 219 -18.78 -8.35 -24.94
CA LYS A 219 -17.65 -9.26 -25.23
C LYS A 219 -16.40 -8.45 -25.64
N PRO A 220 -15.19 -9.02 -25.48
CA PRO A 220 -13.95 -8.32 -25.83
C PRO A 220 -13.97 -7.78 -27.27
N TRP A 221 -13.29 -6.65 -27.46
CA TRP A 221 -13.09 -5.98 -28.75
C TRP A 221 -14.36 -5.43 -29.43
N ILE A 222 -15.45 -5.28 -28.68
CA ILE A 222 -16.65 -4.58 -29.14
C ILE A 222 -16.65 -3.20 -28.50
N LEU A 223 -16.22 -2.19 -29.27
CA LEU A 223 -16.27 -0.79 -28.86
C LEU A 223 -17.68 -0.23 -29.10
N THR A 224 -18.37 0.12 -28.03
CA THR A 224 -19.74 0.66 -28.03
C THR A 224 -19.96 1.49 -26.78
N PRO A 225 -20.79 2.55 -26.83
CA PRO A 225 -21.40 3.09 -25.62
C PRO A 225 -22.07 1.98 -24.80
N ASP A 226 -22.17 2.21 -23.48
CA ASP A 226 -22.73 1.33 -22.45
C ASP A 226 -21.89 0.08 -22.11
N GLY A 227 -20.68 -0.05 -22.67
CA GLY A 227 -19.73 -1.06 -22.20
C GLY A 227 -19.25 -0.74 -20.79
N TRP A 228 -19.12 -1.76 -19.94
CA TRP A 228 -18.78 -1.59 -18.53
C TRP A 228 -17.97 -2.75 -17.95
N ILE A 229 -17.24 -2.46 -16.88
CA ILE A 229 -16.52 -3.43 -16.06
C ILE A 229 -16.82 -3.22 -14.57
N GLU A 230 -16.68 -4.30 -13.81
CA GLU A 230 -16.53 -4.26 -12.35
C GLU A 230 -15.11 -4.72 -12.00
N ALA A 231 -14.29 -3.81 -11.51
CA ALA A 231 -12.95 -4.06 -11.00
C ALA A 231 -12.93 -4.12 -9.46
N GLU A 232 -11.91 -4.76 -8.90
CA GLU A 232 -11.62 -4.71 -7.47
C GLU A 232 -10.15 -4.32 -7.22
N PHE A 233 -9.91 -3.61 -6.12
CA PHE A 233 -8.58 -3.31 -5.59
C PHE A 233 -8.55 -3.57 -4.08
N ASP A 234 -7.61 -4.40 -3.62
CA ASP A 234 -7.38 -4.68 -2.20
C ASP A 234 -6.47 -3.62 -1.60
N ILE A 235 -6.96 -2.87 -0.60
CA ILE A 235 -6.15 -1.94 0.16
C ILE A 235 -5.22 -2.74 1.07
N ASP A 236 -3.91 -2.53 0.90
CA ASP A 236 -2.91 -2.95 1.88
C ASP A 236 -2.84 -1.90 2.99
N PRO A 237 -3.13 -2.25 4.26
CA PRO A 237 -3.00 -1.31 5.38
C PRO A 237 -1.60 -0.72 5.54
N ASN A 238 -0.58 -1.39 5.01
CA ASN A 238 0.82 -0.96 5.05
C ASN A 238 1.29 -0.35 3.71
N ALA A 239 0.36 -0.03 2.81
CA ALA A 239 0.68 0.54 1.51
C ALA A 239 1.59 1.76 1.65
N TRP A 240 2.56 1.85 0.73
CA TRP A 240 3.62 2.86 0.79
C TRP A 240 3.09 4.30 0.84
N TYR A 241 1.95 4.57 0.20
CA TYR A 241 1.38 5.91 0.10
C TYR A 241 0.81 6.43 1.43
N PHE A 242 0.32 5.57 2.34
CA PHE A 242 -0.10 6.01 3.68
C PHE A 242 1.10 6.51 4.49
N ARG A 243 2.20 5.74 4.46
CA ARG A 243 3.46 6.12 5.12
C ARG A 243 4.10 7.34 4.47
N ALA A 244 4.10 7.41 3.14
CA ALA A 244 4.68 8.54 2.40
C ALA A 244 3.88 9.82 2.58
N ASP A 245 2.54 9.75 2.57
CA ASP A 245 1.70 10.94 2.80
C ASP A 245 1.62 11.34 4.28
N ARG A 246 2.07 10.45 5.19
CA ARG A 246 2.01 10.60 6.65
C ARG A 246 0.57 10.82 7.14
N ASN A 247 -0.37 10.22 6.44
CA ASN A 247 -1.80 10.37 6.67
C ASN A 247 -2.45 8.98 6.60
N PRO A 248 -3.33 8.60 7.54
CA PRO A 248 -4.07 7.34 7.45
C PRO A 248 -5.06 7.31 6.28
N ALA A 249 -5.45 8.45 5.69
CA ALA A 249 -6.29 8.48 4.51
C ALA A 249 -5.45 8.49 3.22
N ALA A 250 -5.90 7.77 2.19
CA ALA A 250 -5.23 7.76 0.90
C ALA A 250 -5.28 9.16 0.25
N PRO A 251 -4.16 9.66 -0.31
CA PRO A 251 -4.13 10.96 -0.96
C PRO A 251 -4.96 10.97 -2.26
N LEU A 252 -5.33 12.16 -2.72
CA LEU A 252 -6.24 12.32 -3.85
C LEU A 252 -5.69 11.68 -5.13
N SER A 253 -4.38 11.79 -5.36
CA SER A 253 -3.69 11.11 -6.46
C SER A 253 -3.96 9.61 -6.51
N ILE A 254 -3.92 8.94 -5.36
CA ILE A 254 -4.15 7.49 -5.27
C ILE A 254 -5.63 7.17 -5.50
N LEU A 255 -6.53 7.98 -4.94
CA LEU A 255 -7.98 7.83 -5.15
C LEU A 255 -8.35 8.00 -6.64
N LEU A 256 -7.76 8.98 -7.31
CA LEU A 256 -7.93 9.19 -8.75
C LEU A 256 -7.46 7.96 -9.53
N GLU A 257 -6.28 7.41 -9.25
CA GLU A 257 -5.80 6.22 -9.96
C GLU A 257 -6.64 4.97 -9.73
N ILE A 258 -7.10 4.74 -8.49
CA ILE A 258 -8.04 3.65 -8.18
C ILE A 258 -9.30 3.74 -9.05
N ALA A 259 -9.82 4.96 -9.25
CA ALA A 259 -11.01 5.20 -10.06
C ALA A 259 -10.74 5.14 -11.58
N LEU A 260 -9.58 5.63 -12.03
CA LEU A 260 -9.34 5.96 -13.43
C LEU A 260 -8.57 4.88 -14.20
N GLN A 261 -7.74 4.06 -13.55
CA GLN A 261 -7.08 2.94 -14.24
C GLN A 261 -8.09 1.95 -14.85
N PRO A 262 -9.22 1.63 -14.19
CA PRO A 262 -10.29 0.82 -14.80
C PRO A 262 -10.81 1.39 -16.12
N CYS A 263 -10.80 2.72 -16.34
CA CYS A 263 -11.16 3.31 -17.64
C CYS A 263 -10.18 2.87 -18.74
N GLY A 264 -8.87 2.90 -18.45
CA GLY A 264 -7.84 2.42 -19.38
C GLY A 264 -7.92 0.92 -19.64
N TRP A 265 -8.23 0.13 -18.61
CA TRP A 265 -8.51 -1.30 -18.80
C TRP A 265 -9.73 -1.53 -19.70
N LEU A 266 -10.83 -0.84 -19.45
CA LEU A 266 -12.06 -0.97 -20.24
C LEU A 266 -11.83 -0.60 -21.71
N ALA A 267 -11.14 0.50 -21.98
CA ALA A 267 -10.77 0.90 -23.34
C ALA A 267 -9.94 -0.19 -24.06
N ALA A 268 -8.95 -0.76 -23.39
CA ALA A 268 -8.17 -1.87 -23.95
C ALA A 268 -9.02 -3.13 -24.14
N TYR A 269 -9.84 -3.51 -23.16
CA TYR A 269 -10.74 -4.65 -23.24
C TYR A 269 -11.72 -4.54 -24.43
N MET A 270 -12.26 -3.35 -24.67
CA MET A 270 -13.19 -3.06 -25.77
C MET A 270 -12.49 -2.87 -27.12
N GLY A 271 -11.15 -2.87 -27.14
CA GLY A 271 -10.37 -2.87 -28.37
C GLY A 271 -10.15 -1.49 -28.97
N SER A 272 -10.16 -0.40 -28.20
CA SER A 272 -10.02 0.96 -28.73
C SER A 272 -8.72 1.16 -29.52
N ALA A 273 -7.61 0.60 -29.04
CA ALA A 273 -6.33 0.65 -29.77
C ALA A 273 -6.37 -0.13 -31.10
N LEU A 274 -7.23 -1.15 -31.24
CA LEU A 274 -7.39 -1.93 -32.47
C LEU A 274 -8.13 -1.16 -33.58
N ARG A 275 -8.75 -0.03 -33.24
CA ARG A 275 -9.47 0.83 -34.20
C ARG A 275 -8.53 1.60 -35.13
N SER A 276 -7.24 1.68 -34.79
CA SER A 276 -6.22 2.36 -35.59
C SER A 276 -5.07 1.43 -35.96
N GLN A 277 -4.47 1.70 -37.12
CA GLN A 277 -3.19 1.10 -37.54
C GLN A 277 -1.98 1.89 -37.01
N LYS A 278 -2.20 3.11 -36.52
CA LYS A 278 -1.15 3.95 -35.91
C LYS A 278 -0.99 3.62 -34.43
N ASP A 279 0.18 3.91 -33.90
CA ASP A 279 0.44 3.82 -32.47
C ASP A 279 -0.24 4.98 -31.74
N LEU A 280 -1.05 4.64 -30.74
CA LEU A 280 -1.90 5.58 -30.02
C LEU A 280 -1.52 5.63 -28.54
N LYS A 281 -1.26 6.84 -28.04
CA LYS A 281 -1.08 7.14 -26.62
C LYS A 281 -2.43 7.45 -25.98
N PHE A 282 -2.62 7.02 -24.75
CA PHE A 282 -3.84 7.26 -23.97
C PHE A 282 -3.58 8.34 -22.92
N ARG A 283 -4.44 9.36 -22.88
CA ARG A 283 -4.30 10.49 -21.94
C ARG A 283 -5.65 10.83 -21.34
N ASN A 284 -5.71 11.01 -20.02
CA ASN A 284 -6.85 11.67 -19.41
C ASN A 284 -6.85 13.15 -19.84
N LEU A 285 -8.03 13.68 -20.13
CA LEU A 285 -8.24 15.06 -20.57
C LEU A 285 -8.98 15.89 -19.53
N GLY A 286 -9.61 15.23 -18.56
CA GLY A 286 -10.31 15.85 -17.45
C GLY A 286 -11.40 14.95 -16.88
N GLY A 287 -12.14 15.51 -15.93
CA GLY A 287 -13.26 14.88 -15.28
C GLY A 287 -13.84 15.74 -14.16
N ASN A 288 -14.93 15.23 -13.57
CA ASN A 288 -15.57 15.82 -12.41
C ASN A 288 -16.02 14.69 -11.49
N ALA A 289 -15.76 14.81 -10.19
CA ALA A 289 -16.12 13.77 -9.24
C ALA A 289 -16.32 14.30 -7.82
N THR A 290 -17.11 13.56 -7.06
CA THR A 290 -17.44 13.83 -5.66
C THR A 290 -16.82 12.76 -4.78
N ILE A 291 -16.02 13.19 -3.80
CA ILE A 291 -15.53 12.32 -2.72
C ILE A 291 -16.64 12.22 -1.69
N HIS A 292 -17.14 11.01 -1.44
CA HIS A 292 -18.17 10.78 -0.42
C HIS A 292 -17.55 10.38 0.91
N ASN A 293 -16.48 9.59 0.85
CA ASN A 293 -15.79 9.06 2.01
C ASN A 293 -14.31 8.82 1.71
N GLU A 294 -13.47 8.90 2.74
CA GLU A 294 -12.03 8.63 2.63
C GLU A 294 -11.73 7.12 2.56
N VAL A 295 -10.63 6.77 1.90
CA VAL A 295 -10.07 5.42 1.91
C VAL A 295 -9.05 5.31 3.04
N LEU A 296 -9.39 4.55 4.07
CA LEU A 296 -8.57 4.27 5.24
C LEU A 296 -7.84 2.92 5.10
N PRO A 297 -6.84 2.61 5.94
CA PRO A 297 -6.04 1.39 5.79
C PRO A 297 -6.87 0.11 6.00
N ASP A 298 -7.98 0.20 6.71
CA ASP A 298 -8.92 -0.89 7.00
C ASP A 298 -10.08 -0.98 5.99
N ALA A 299 -10.07 -0.20 4.90
CA ALA A 299 -11.13 -0.17 3.90
C ALA A 299 -11.34 -1.52 3.17
N GLY A 300 -10.40 -2.46 3.28
CA GLY A 300 -10.51 -3.80 2.72
C GLY A 300 -10.48 -3.79 1.19
N THR A 301 -11.49 -4.37 0.55
CA THR A 301 -11.58 -4.39 -0.93
C THR A 301 -12.47 -3.26 -1.42
N LEU A 302 -11.93 -2.44 -2.30
CA LEU A 302 -12.69 -1.46 -3.07
C LEU A 302 -13.25 -2.12 -4.33
N ALA A 303 -14.54 -1.94 -4.59
CA ALA A 303 -15.20 -2.29 -5.83
C ALA A 303 -15.33 -1.03 -6.71
N ILE A 304 -14.89 -1.12 -7.96
CA ILE A 304 -14.93 -0.02 -8.92
C ILE A 304 -15.79 -0.44 -10.10
N LYS A 305 -16.86 0.30 -10.36
CA LYS A 305 -17.66 0.14 -11.58
C LYS A 305 -17.31 1.26 -12.54
N THR A 306 -16.98 0.91 -13.77
CA THR A 306 -16.66 1.88 -14.83
C THR A 306 -17.49 1.58 -16.06
N CYS A 307 -18.08 2.61 -16.67
CA CYS A 307 -18.93 2.52 -17.85
C CYS A 307 -18.45 3.51 -18.91
N LEU A 308 -18.20 3.05 -20.14
CA LEU A 308 -17.98 3.89 -21.30
C LEU A 308 -19.32 4.45 -21.78
N THR A 309 -19.59 5.72 -21.53
CA THR A 309 -20.87 6.37 -21.86
C THR A 309 -20.92 6.92 -23.27
N ASN A 310 -19.76 7.27 -23.84
CA ASN A 310 -19.70 7.78 -25.21
C ASN A 310 -18.31 7.57 -25.81
N VAL A 311 -18.26 7.40 -27.14
CA VAL A 311 -17.02 7.34 -27.92
C VAL A 311 -17.18 8.19 -29.18
N SER A 312 -16.17 9.03 -29.46
CA SER A 312 -16.11 9.89 -30.63
C SER A 312 -14.83 9.60 -31.41
N GLU A 313 -14.97 9.22 -32.68
CA GLU A 313 -13.85 8.96 -33.58
C GLU A 313 -13.76 10.12 -34.60
N ALA A 314 -12.63 10.82 -34.64
CA ALA A 314 -12.38 11.90 -35.60
C ALA A 314 -10.93 11.86 -36.10
N ALA A 315 -10.76 11.59 -37.40
CA ALA A 315 -9.44 11.39 -38.02
C ALA A 315 -8.59 10.35 -37.27
N ASP A 316 -7.45 10.74 -36.71
CA ASP A 316 -6.56 9.86 -35.94
C ASP A 316 -6.78 9.94 -34.41
N MET A 317 -7.88 10.54 -33.97
CA MET A 317 -8.20 10.75 -32.56
C MET A 317 -9.46 9.99 -32.16
N ILE A 318 -9.41 9.35 -30.99
CA ILE A 318 -10.58 8.71 -30.36
C ILE A 318 -10.75 9.35 -28.98
N ILE A 319 -11.92 9.90 -28.69
CA ILE A 319 -12.25 10.44 -27.37
C ILE A 319 -13.31 9.53 -26.73
N GLU A 320 -13.05 9.11 -25.51
CA GLU A 320 -13.90 8.22 -24.74
C GLU A 320 -14.32 8.88 -23.43
N TYR A 321 -15.60 8.79 -23.11
CA TYR A 321 -16.20 9.34 -21.91
C TYR A 321 -16.63 8.21 -20.99
N PHE A 322 -16.27 8.31 -19.71
CA PHE A 322 -16.52 7.27 -18.73
C PHE A 322 -17.25 7.84 -17.52
N ASP A 323 -18.21 7.09 -17.01
CA ASP A 323 -18.68 7.22 -15.63
C ASP A 323 -17.98 6.18 -14.76
N PHE A 324 -17.67 6.55 -13.52
CA PHE A 324 -17.09 5.63 -12.55
C PHE A 324 -17.73 5.79 -11.16
N GLU A 325 -17.67 4.69 -10.42
CA GLU A 325 -18.08 4.61 -9.03
C GLU A 325 -17.11 3.71 -8.25
N VAL A 326 -16.65 4.18 -7.10
CA VAL A 326 -15.81 3.44 -6.15
C VAL A 326 -16.59 3.24 -4.86
N ARG A 327 -16.66 1.99 -4.40
CA ARG A 327 -17.32 1.60 -3.14
C ARG A 327 -16.41 0.74 -2.28
N ALA A 328 -16.50 0.91 -0.97
CA ALA A 328 -16.00 -0.06 0.01
C ALA A 328 -17.21 -0.76 0.62
N GLN A 329 -17.42 -2.04 0.29
CA GLN A 329 -18.67 -2.75 0.62
C GLN A 329 -19.91 -1.98 0.10
N THR A 330 -20.77 -1.48 1.01
CA THR A 330 -21.95 -0.67 0.69
C THR A 330 -21.70 0.84 0.78
N ARG A 331 -20.52 1.26 1.24
CA ARG A 331 -20.16 2.68 1.42
C ARG A 331 -19.63 3.27 0.12
N GLU A 332 -20.27 4.33 -0.37
CA GLU A 332 -19.77 5.09 -1.52
C GLU A 332 -18.51 5.87 -1.13
N ILE A 333 -17.46 5.75 -1.93
CA ILE A 333 -16.16 6.42 -1.68
C ILE A 333 -16.00 7.58 -2.65
N TYR A 334 -16.17 7.34 -3.95
CA TYR A 334 -15.88 8.33 -4.98
C TYR A 334 -16.70 8.04 -6.24
N THR A 335 -17.40 9.06 -6.75
CA THR A 335 -18.24 8.91 -7.95
C THR A 335 -18.02 10.08 -8.88
N GLY A 336 -17.98 9.83 -10.19
CA GLY A 336 -17.80 10.91 -11.14
C GLY A 336 -17.74 10.44 -12.58
N ASN A 337 -17.27 11.33 -13.42
CA ASN A 337 -16.96 11.05 -14.81
C ASN A 337 -15.55 11.53 -15.16
N ALA A 338 -15.00 10.93 -16.21
CA ALA A 338 -13.73 11.31 -16.78
C ALA A 338 -13.76 11.07 -18.28
N TYR A 339 -12.94 11.79 -19.02
CA TYR A 339 -12.80 11.54 -20.45
C TYR A 339 -11.34 11.48 -20.84
N PHE A 340 -11.05 10.59 -21.78
CA PHE A 340 -9.71 10.25 -22.22
C PHE A 340 -9.65 10.34 -23.73
N GLY A 341 -8.44 10.62 -24.23
CA GLY A 341 -8.18 10.61 -25.66
C GLY A 341 -7.07 9.65 -26.02
N PHE A 342 -7.26 8.96 -27.15
CA PHE A 342 -6.22 8.31 -27.90
C PHE A 342 -5.67 9.27 -28.95
N PHE A 343 -4.36 9.45 -28.94
CA PHE A 343 -3.65 10.38 -29.81
C PHE A 343 -2.43 9.73 -30.43
N THR A 344 -2.14 10.07 -31.68
CA THR A 344 -0.84 9.78 -32.28
C THR A 344 0.26 10.59 -31.60
N HIS A 345 1.51 10.16 -31.77
CA HIS A 345 2.66 10.92 -31.26
C HIS A 345 2.67 12.37 -31.77
N ASP A 346 2.45 12.58 -33.07
CA ASP A 346 2.46 13.91 -33.68
C ASP A 346 1.38 14.85 -33.12
N ALA A 347 0.19 14.31 -32.84
CA ALA A 347 -0.91 15.07 -32.23
C ALA A 347 -0.58 15.54 -30.81
N LEU A 348 0.30 14.83 -30.09
CA LEU A 348 0.71 15.18 -28.73
C LEU A 348 1.92 16.10 -28.65
N ILE A 349 2.70 16.25 -29.72
CA ILE A 349 3.82 17.22 -29.76
C ILE A 349 3.27 18.65 -29.75
N GLN A 350 2.15 18.90 -30.43
CA GLN A 350 1.54 20.22 -30.55
C GLN A 350 0.57 20.50 -29.39
N GLN A 351 1.11 20.73 -28.19
CA GLN A 351 0.30 21.07 -27.02
C GLN A 351 0.04 22.58 -26.95
N GLU A 352 -1.21 22.99 -27.11
CA GLU A 352 -1.63 24.38 -26.93
C GLU A 352 -1.69 24.80 -25.45
N GLY A 353 -1.77 23.84 -24.52
CA GLY A 353 -2.05 24.12 -23.12
C GLY A 353 -3.52 24.46 -22.87
N ILE A 354 -3.82 24.93 -21.66
CA ILE A 354 -5.14 25.43 -21.29
C ILE A 354 -5.35 26.79 -21.96
N ARG A 355 -6.35 26.85 -22.84
CA ARG A 355 -6.72 28.08 -23.55
C ARG A 355 -7.13 29.16 -22.56
N ASP A 356 -6.69 30.39 -22.85
CA ASP A 356 -7.00 31.60 -22.07
C ASP A 356 -6.56 31.57 -20.59
N ALA A 357 -5.79 30.56 -20.15
CA ALA A 357 -5.33 30.46 -18.76
C ALA A 357 -4.64 31.73 -18.25
N VAL A 358 -3.77 32.34 -19.08
CA VAL A 358 -3.07 33.59 -18.75
C VAL A 358 -4.01 34.76 -18.41
N LYS A 359 -5.25 34.75 -18.93
CA LYS A 359 -6.25 35.79 -18.64
C LYS A 359 -7.07 35.47 -17.38
N GLU A 360 -7.18 34.20 -17.02
CA GLU A 360 -7.97 33.73 -15.88
C GLU A 360 -7.15 33.66 -14.58
N VAL A 361 -5.84 33.41 -14.68
CA VAL A 361 -4.96 33.29 -13.52
C VAL A 361 -4.82 34.62 -12.79
N TYR A 362 -4.87 34.56 -11.46
CA TYR A 362 -4.51 35.70 -10.63
C TYR A 362 -3.00 35.92 -10.68
N ALA A 363 -2.59 37.11 -11.11
CA ALA A 363 -1.20 37.54 -11.13
C ALA A 363 -0.98 38.56 -10.01
N PRO A 364 -0.32 38.18 -8.89
CA PRO A 364 -0.06 39.12 -7.80
C PRO A 364 0.85 40.26 -8.26
N ALA A 365 0.57 41.47 -7.79
CA ALA A 365 1.41 42.65 -8.00
C ALA A 365 2.76 42.49 -7.28
N SER A 366 3.80 43.20 -7.74
CA SER A 366 5.12 43.12 -7.10
C SER A 366 5.09 43.52 -5.62
N GLU A 367 4.23 44.46 -5.22
CA GLU A 367 4.06 44.82 -3.81
C GLU A 367 3.45 43.70 -2.95
N GLU A 368 2.58 42.86 -3.52
CA GLU A 368 1.96 41.72 -2.84
C GLU A 368 2.94 40.54 -2.68
N ILE A 369 3.90 40.41 -3.61
CA ILE A 369 4.91 39.34 -3.57
C ILE A 369 5.99 39.60 -2.51
N LEU A 370 6.38 40.87 -2.31
CA LEU A 370 7.45 41.26 -1.38
C LEU A 370 7.28 40.75 0.07
N PRO A 371 6.08 40.76 0.69
CA PRO A 371 5.86 40.18 2.02
C PRO A 371 5.61 38.66 2.01
N GLY A 372 5.59 38.01 0.83
CA GLY A 372 5.24 36.60 0.70
C GLY A 372 6.19 35.65 1.44
N VAL A 373 5.64 34.55 1.96
CA VAL A 373 6.42 33.52 2.64
C VAL A 373 7.02 32.54 1.62
N ALA A 374 8.34 32.38 1.63
CA ALA A 374 9.02 31.33 0.89
C ALA A 374 9.44 30.18 1.82
N HIS A 375 9.39 28.95 1.33
CA HIS A 375 9.75 27.77 2.11
C HIS A 375 10.32 26.65 1.23
N GLU A 376 11.48 26.11 1.57
CA GLU A 376 12.09 24.97 0.87
C GLU A 376 11.89 23.69 1.68
N PHE A 377 11.39 22.64 1.04
CA PHE A 377 11.11 21.38 1.73
C PHE A 377 12.33 20.45 1.68
N ALA A 378 12.77 19.99 2.84
CA ALA A 378 13.80 18.95 2.92
C ALA A 378 13.27 17.62 2.36
N ASP A 379 14.14 16.86 1.70
CA ASP A 379 13.83 15.49 1.25
C ASP A 379 13.88 14.53 2.45
N ILE A 380 12.71 14.24 3.02
CA ILE A 380 12.56 13.33 4.16
C ILE A 380 12.04 11.97 3.69
N VAL A 381 12.50 10.91 4.35
CA VAL A 381 12.08 9.52 4.10
C VAL A 381 10.58 9.30 4.38
N PRO A 382 9.93 8.35 3.66
CA PRO A 382 10.47 7.57 2.55
C PRO A 382 10.80 8.42 1.31
N LEU A 383 11.94 8.15 0.68
CA LEU A 383 12.37 8.83 -0.54
C LEU A 383 11.77 8.16 -1.78
N GLN A 384 11.55 6.84 -1.71
CA GLN A 384 10.91 6.05 -2.73
C GLN A 384 9.83 5.13 -2.12
N PRO A 385 8.84 4.67 -2.91
CA PRO A 385 7.77 3.79 -2.42
C PRO A 385 8.24 2.54 -1.67
N GLN A 386 9.36 1.94 -2.09
CA GLN A 386 9.91 0.73 -1.47
C GLN A 386 10.62 0.97 -0.13
N ASP A 387 10.88 2.22 0.25
CA ASP A 387 11.58 2.52 1.50
C ASP A 387 10.68 2.18 2.70
N THR A 388 11.19 1.36 3.61
CA THR A 388 10.48 0.90 4.81
C THR A 388 10.73 1.77 6.03
N ALA A 389 11.67 2.71 5.95
CA ALA A 389 11.92 3.67 7.03
C ALA A 389 10.66 4.49 7.30
N SER A 390 10.24 4.53 8.56
CA SER A 390 9.21 5.45 9.05
C SER A 390 9.87 6.48 9.94
N ASP A 391 9.53 7.74 9.73
CA ASP A 391 9.81 8.81 10.67
C ASP A 391 8.64 8.92 11.67
N GLN A 392 8.91 9.30 12.93
CA GLN A 392 7.88 9.54 13.95
C GLN A 392 7.36 10.97 13.81
N THR A 393 6.69 11.26 12.69
CA THR A 393 6.15 12.59 12.39
C THR A 393 4.64 12.64 12.68
N PRO A 394 4.08 13.77 13.19
CA PRO A 394 2.64 13.92 13.39
C PRO A 394 1.82 13.72 12.09
N ALA A 395 0.55 13.35 12.23
CA ALA A 395 -0.34 13.11 11.08
C ALA A 395 -0.67 14.38 10.26
N LEU A 396 -0.43 15.57 10.82
CA LEU A 396 -0.54 16.86 10.13
C LEU A 396 0.77 17.33 9.51
N ALA A 397 1.73 16.44 9.32
CA ALA A 397 3.00 16.77 8.67
C ALA A 397 2.87 16.83 7.15
N MET A 398 3.77 17.59 6.53
CA MET A 398 3.94 17.55 5.07
C MET A 398 4.40 16.17 4.60
N PRO A 399 3.96 15.72 3.41
CA PRO A 399 4.33 14.42 2.86
C PRO A 399 5.83 14.28 2.63
N ALA A 400 6.30 13.03 2.71
CA ALA A 400 7.66 12.62 2.42
C ALA A 400 7.98 12.68 0.92
N LYS A 401 9.27 12.63 0.57
CA LYS A 401 9.73 12.82 -0.82
C LYS A 401 9.13 11.81 -1.79
N ALA A 402 8.83 10.58 -1.37
CA ALA A 402 8.26 9.55 -2.22
C ALA A 402 6.92 9.95 -2.89
N ILE A 403 6.13 10.85 -2.30
CA ILE A 403 4.84 11.29 -2.87
C ILE A 403 4.71 12.83 -2.98
N ARG A 404 5.71 13.57 -2.51
CA ARG A 404 5.68 15.04 -2.52
C ARG A 404 5.89 15.60 -3.94
N MET A 405 4.91 16.37 -4.39
CA MET A 405 4.84 16.98 -5.72
C MET A 405 5.12 18.49 -5.71
N ILE A 406 5.66 19.01 -4.60
CA ILE A 406 6.19 20.37 -4.43
C ILE A 406 7.55 20.31 -3.71
N ASP A 407 8.59 20.95 -4.25
CA ASP A 407 9.90 21.04 -3.60
C ASP A 407 10.06 22.36 -2.83
N ARG A 408 9.37 23.41 -3.26
CA ARG A 408 9.46 24.75 -2.66
C ARG A 408 8.13 25.50 -2.78
N ILE A 409 7.75 26.21 -1.73
CA ILE A 409 6.82 27.35 -1.81
C ILE A 409 7.63 28.57 -2.24
N GLU A 410 7.37 29.06 -3.45
CA GLU A 410 8.01 30.29 -3.94
C GLU A 410 7.44 31.51 -3.25
N THR A 411 6.12 31.55 -3.11
CA THR A 411 5.42 32.60 -2.36
C THR A 411 4.09 32.08 -1.82
N PHE A 412 3.77 32.50 -0.61
CA PHE A 412 2.43 32.41 -0.02
C PHE A 412 2.05 33.80 0.49
N ILE A 413 0.93 34.31 -0.01
CA ILE A 413 0.36 35.63 0.30
C ILE A 413 -0.96 35.38 1.03
N PRO A 414 -1.01 35.49 2.38
CA PRO A 414 -2.19 35.09 3.17
C PRO A 414 -3.48 35.83 2.83
N ASP A 415 -3.38 37.08 2.41
CA ASP A 415 -4.46 37.98 2.02
C ASP A 415 -4.48 38.25 0.51
N GLY A 416 -3.80 37.40 -0.28
CA GLY A 416 -3.77 37.48 -1.73
C GLY A 416 -5.01 36.89 -2.41
N GLY A 417 -5.07 37.05 -3.73
CA GLY A 417 -6.14 36.52 -4.57
C GLY A 417 -7.37 37.44 -4.63
N PRO A 418 -8.31 37.20 -5.56
CA PRO A 418 -9.44 38.10 -5.82
C PRO A 418 -10.39 38.31 -4.63
N MET A 419 -10.43 37.36 -3.68
CA MET A 419 -11.25 37.45 -2.47
C MET A 419 -10.44 37.79 -1.21
N GLY A 420 -9.13 38.02 -1.35
CA GLY A 420 -8.24 38.30 -0.22
C GLY A 420 -8.14 37.18 0.81
N LEU A 421 -8.36 35.92 0.38
CA LEU A 421 -8.36 34.74 1.25
C LEU A 421 -7.07 33.92 1.16
N GLY A 422 -6.20 34.24 0.21
CA GLY A 422 -4.91 33.62 0.04
C GLY A 422 -4.55 33.34 -1.42
N PHE A 423 -3.26 33.51 -1.73
CA PHE A 423 -2.64 33.02 -2.95
C PHE A 423 -1.36 32.26 -2.60
N ILE A 424 -1.09 31.16 -3.29
CA ILE A 424 0.12 30.37 -3.09
C ILE A 424 0.68 29.89 -4.43
N ARG A 425 2.01 29.95 -4.57
CA ARG A 425 2.76 29.39 -5.69
C ARG A 425 3.84 28.46 -5.17
N ALA A 426 3.86 27.25 -5.72
CA ALA A 426 4.87 26.23 -5.42
C ALA A 426 5.55 25.75 -6.70
N THR A 427 6.76 25.25 -6.55
CA THR A 427 7.55 24.68 -7.64
C THR A 427 8.07 23.31 -7.31
N LYS A 428 8.26 22.49 -8.35
CA LYS A 428 8.96 21.22 -8.29
C LYS A 428 9.92 21.11 -9.47
N VAL A 429 11.16 20.72 -9.20
CA VAL A 429 12.12 20.40 -10.26
C VAL A 429 11.74 19.04 -10.82
N VAL A 430 11.69 18.94 -12.16
CA VAL A 430 11.46 17.65 -12.82
C VAL A 430 12.74 16.84 -12.76
N ASP A 431 12.71 15.74 -12.01
CA ASP A 431 13.80 14.76 -12.00
C ASP A 431 13.39 13.51 -12.82
N PRO A 432 14.06 13.24 -13.95
CA PRO A 432 13.80 12.05 -14.78
C PRO A 432 13.94 10.72 -14.03
N GLN A 433 14.62 10.70 -12.89
CA GLN A 433 14.87 9.49 -12.10
C GLN A 433 13.73 9.16 -11.12
N GLU A 434 12.74 10.05 -10.96
CA GLU A 434 11.62 9.80 -10.07
C GLU A 434 10.88 8.51 -10.47
N TRP A 435 10.50 7.75 -9.44
CA TRP A 435 9.98 6.38 -9.61
C TRP A 435 8.74 6.35 -10.53
N PHE A 436 7.92 7.41 -10.52
CA PHE A 436 6.67 7.44 -11.26
C PHE A 436 6.91 7.50 -12.77
N PHE A 437 8.02 8.04 -13.28
CA PHE A 437 8.31 7.99 -14.73
C PHE A 437 8.58 6.57 -15.23
N ARG A 438 9.03 5.67 -14.34
CA ARG A 438 9.23 4.26 -14.65
C ARG A 438 7.95 3.44 -14.47
N ALA A 439 7.09 3.85 -13.55
CA ALA A 439 5.85 3.15 -13.21
C ALA A 439 4.65 3.56 -14.10
N HIS A 440 4.48 4.84 -14.40
CA HIS A 440 3.31 5.41 -15.06
C HIS A 440 3.42 5.34 -16.60
N PHE A 441 3.20 4.11 -17.09
CA PHE A 441 3.26 3.63 -18.48
C PHE A 441 4.65 3.15 -18.94
N TYR A 442 4.80 1.81 -19.01
CA TYR A 442 5.93 1.19 -19.68
C TYR A 442 5.99 1.66 -21.13
N GLN A 443 7.15 2.17 -21.57
CA GLN A 443 7.42 2.64 -22.94
C GLN A 443 6.81 4.00 -23.32
N ASP A 444 6.15 4.69 -22.38
CA ASP A 444 5.63 6.05 -22.58
C ASP A 444 5.80 6.90 -21.30
N PRO A 445 7.04 7.20 -20.89
CA PRO A 445 7.31 7.85 -19.61
C PRO A 445 6.68 9.25 -19.56
N VAL A 446 5.74 9.43 -18.65
CA VAL A 446 5.01 10.68 -18.41
C VAL A 446 4.60 10.73 -16.93
N CYS A 447 4.61 11.90 -16.30
CA CYS A 447 4.12 12.03 -14.93
C CYS A 447 2.62 11.68 -14.88
N PRO A 448 2.16 10.94 -13.86
CA PRO A 448 0.73 10.84 -13.56
C PRO A 448 0.09 12.21 -13.41
N GLY A 449 -1.00 12.43 -14.16
CA GLY A 449 -1.80 13.65 -13.99
C GLY A 449 -2.34 13.76 -12.57
N SER A 450 -2.71 12.62 -11.98
CA SER A 450 -3.11 12.46 -10.57
C SER A 450 -2.06 12.99 -9.59
N LEU A 451 -0.76 12.70 -9.79
CA LEU A 451 0.32 13.30 -8.99
C LEU A 451 0.47 14.80 -9.24
N GLY A 452 0.29 15.26 -10.48
CA GLY A 452 0.23 16.70 -10.77
C GLY A 452 -0.89 17.41 -9.98
N ILE A 453 -2.07 16.80 -9.91
CA ILE A 453 -3.20 17.28 -9.11
C ILE A 453 -2.91 17.26 -7.61
N GLU A 454 -2.17 16.26 -7.11
CA GLU A 454 -1.76 16.19 -5.70
C GLU A 454 -0.97 17.42 -5.24
N SER A 455 -0.22 18.07 -6.15
CA SER A 455 0.52 19.29 -5.81
C SER A 455 -0.38 20.39 -5.24
N PHE A 456 -1.61 20.52 -5.75
CA PHE A 456 -2.61 21.47 -5.27
C PHE A 456 -3.05 21.17 -3.84
N ILE A 457 -3.31 19.89 -3.52
CA ILE A 457 -3.68 19.45 -2.18
C ILE A 457 -2.52 19.73 -1.20
N GLN A 458 -1.29 19.43 -1.59
CA GLN A 458 -0.11 19.66 -0.77
C GLN A 458 0.14 21.15 -0.48
N MET A 459 -0.17 22.05 -1.42
CA MET A 459 -0.14 23.49 -1.19
C MET A 459 -1.15 23.91 -0.11
N LEU A 460 -2.36 23.35 -0.12
CA LEU A 460 -3.34 23.62 0.95
C LEU A 460 -2.92 23.01 2.29
N LYS A 461 -2.27 21.84 2.30
CA LYS A 461 -1.66 21.27 3.52
C LYS A 461 -0.66 22.25 4.15
N PHE A 462 0.18 22.90 3.34
CA PHE A 462 1.11 23.92 3.80
C PHE A 462 0.40 25.13 4.43
N ILE A 463 -0.64 25.66 3.76
CA ILE A 463 -1.43 26.80 4.29
C ILE A 463 -2.09 26.41 5.62
N ALA A 464 -2.68 25.23 5.70
CA ALA A 464 -3.32 24.74 6.91
C ALA A 464 -2.32 24.63 8.08
N HIS A 465 -1.09 24.17 7.81
CA HIS A 465 -0.02 24.13 8.81
C HIS A 465 0.36 25.53 9.33
N GLN A 466 0.42 26.53 8.45
CA GLN A 466 0.70 27.93 8.85
C GLN A 466 -0.46 28.55 9.64
N ARG A 467 -1.69 28.25 9.25
CA ARG A 467 -2.89 28.87 9.84
C ARG A 467 -3.30 28.25 11.17
N TRP A 468 -3.17 26.94 11.33
CA TRP A 468 -3.64 26.22 12.52
C TRP A 468 -2.51 25.42 13.21
N PRO A 469 -1.41 26.07 13.63
CA PRO A 469 -0.28 25.38 14.25
C PRO A 469 -0.64 24.68 15.58
N HIS A 470 -1.67 25.17 16.27
CA HIS A 470 -2.17 24.57 17.51
C HIS A 470 -2.89 23.23 17.32
N LEU A 471 -3.17 22.81 16.08
CA LEU A 471 -3.86 21.56 15.76
C LEU A 471 -2.91 20.43 15.31
N ILE A 472 -1.62 20.72 15.10
CA ILE A 472 -0.63 19.78 14.54
C ILE A 472 -0.57 18.44 15.29
N GLU A 473 -0.65 18.46 16.61
CA GLU A 473 -0.50 17.26 17.44
C GLU A 473 -1.77 16.40 17.52
N ASN A 474 -2.93 16.97 17.22
CA ASN A 474 -4.23 16.36 17.53
C ASN A 474 -5.13 16.16 16.31
N HIS A 475 -4.69 16.57 15.13
CA HIS A 475 -5.46 16.48 13.89
C HIS A 475 -4.65 15.82 12.78
N ARG A 476 -5.35 15.38 11.74
CA ARG A 476 -4.81 14.95 10.46
C ARG A 476 -5.45 15.74 9.32
N PHE A 477 -4.85 15.65 8.14
CA PHE A 477 -5.50 16.12 6.92
C PHE A 477 -6.63 15.18 6.51
N GLY A 478 -7.74 15.76 6.06
CA GLY A 478 -8.79 15.08 5.31
C GLY A 478 -9.12 15.81 4.01
N LEU A 479 -9.64 15.08 3.03
CA LEU A 479 -10.17 15.67 1.80
C LEU A 479 -11.59 16.20 2.02
N LEU A 480 -12.00 17.21 1.25
CA LEU A 480 -13.40 17.66 1.29
C LEU A 480 -14.33 16.58 0.73
N THR A 481 -15.28 16.15 1.56
CA THR A 481 -16.32 15.19 1.20
C THR A 481 -17.64 15.88 0.85
N ALA A 482 -18.50 15.21 0.09
CA ALA A 482 -19.82 15.66 -0.36
C ALA A 482 -19.81 16.90 -1.27
N GLU A 483 -18.63 17.31 -1.76
CA GLU A 483 -18.45 18.38 -2.73
C GLU A 483 -17.72 17.84 -3.97
N SER A 484 -18.12 18.30 -5.14
CA SER A 484 -17.48 17.92 -6.40
C SER A 484 -16.25 18.79 -6.68
N HIS A 485 -15.22 18.17 -7.24
CA HIS A 485 -14.07 18.86 -7.81
C HIS A 485 -13.92 18.52 -9.29
N VAL A 486 -13.37 19.44 -10.05
CA VAL A 486 -13.18 19.32 -11.50
C VAL A 486 -11.71 19.40 -11.81
N TRP A 487 -11.22 18.56 -12.72
CA TRP A 487 -9.85 18.66 -13.23
C TRP A 487 -9.86 18.66 -14.76
N THR A 488 -8.90 19.36 -15.34
CA THR A 488 -8.69 19.45 -16.78
C THR A 488 -7.21 19.30 -17.10
N TYR A 489 -6.91 18.50 -18.14
CA TYR A 489 -5.56 18.32 -18.65
C TYR A 489 -5.50 18.73 -20.13
N ARG A 490 -4.57 19.63 -20.47
CA ARG A 490 -4.26 20.09 -21.83
C ARG A 490 -2.76 20.11 -22.12
N GLY A 491 -2.03 19.20 -21.48
CA GLY A 491 -0.63 18.95 -21.77
C GLY A 491 -0.09 17.82 -20.91
N GLN A 492 1.23 17.65 -20.91
CA GLN A 492 1.88 16.55 -20.18
C GLN A 492 3.23 16.98 -19.59
N ILE A 493 3.60 16.35 -18.49
CA ILE A 493 4.91 16.52 -17.86
C ILE A 493 5.78 15.32 -18.28
N LEU A 494 6.80 15.60 -19.08
CA LEU A 494 7.75 14.63 -19.62
C LEU A 494 9.08 14.69 -18.86
N PRO A 495 9.90 13.62 -18.95
CA PRO A 495 11.24 13.63 -18.33
C PRO A 495 12.16 14.75 -18.82
N GLN A 496 11.93 15.32 -20.00
CA GLN A 496 12.79 16.39 -20.56
C GLN A 496 12.38 17.79 -20.08
N ASN A 497 11.22 17.92 -19.44
CA ASN A 497 10.82 19.17 -18.82
C ASN A 497 11.74 19.50 -17.64
N ARG A 498 11.72 20.76 -17.19
CA ARG A 498 12.65 21.23 -16.15
C ARG A 498 11.94 21.62 -14.88
N LEU A 499 10.82 22.35 -15.00
CA LEU A 499 10.16 22.96 -13.86
C LEU A 499 8.64 22.81 -13.96
N ILE A 500 8.07 22.34 -12.86
CA ILE A 500 6.63 22.40 -12.59
C ILE A 500 6.38 23.61 -11.70
N THR A 501 5.38 24.42 -12.04
CA THR A 501 4.89 25.53 -11.21
C THR A 501 3.40 25.35 -10.96
N ALA A 502 3.00 25.17 -9.71
CA ALA A 502 1.60 25.07 -9.30
C ALA A 502 1.17 26.34 -8.56
N GLU A 503 -0.01 26.83 -8.89
CA GLU A 503 -0.59 28.07 -8.36
C GLU A 503 -2.00 27.77 -7.85
N ALA A 504 -2.36 28.31 -6.70
CA ALA A 504 -3.72 28.19 -6.16
C ALA A 504 -4.20 29.51 -5.53
N VAL A 505 -5.47 29.82 -5.79
CA VAL A 505 -6.21 30.93 -5.18
C VAL A 505 -7.23 30.34 -4.22
N ILE A 506 -7.22 30.83 -2.98
CA ILE A 506 -8.15 30.35 -1.96
C ILE A 506 -9.52 30.98 -2.19
N ASN A 507 -10.52 30.11 -2.31
CA ASN A 507 -11.90 30.48 -2.56
C ASN A 507 -12.74 30.49 -1.29
N GLU A 508 -12.41 29.61 -0.35
CA GLU A 508 -13.11 29.50 0.91
C GLU A 508 -12.14 29.16 2.02
N LEU A 509 -12.33 29.82 3.17
CA LEU A 509 -11.57 29.60 4.37
C LEU A 509 -12.51 29.60 5.57
N GLN A 510 -12.54 28.50 6.32
CA GLN A 510 -13.40 28.35 7.48
C GLN A 510 -12.58 27.84 8.65
N ASP A 511 -12.73 28.48 9.82
CA ASP A 511 -12.05 28.07 11.06
C ASP A 511 -12.92 27.14 11.93
N ASN A 512 -14.23 27.34 11.96
CA ASN A 512 -15.16 26.63 12.85
C ASN A 512 -16.43 26.17 12.10
N PRO A 513 -17.10 25.06 12.52
CA PRO A 513 -16.71 24.16 13.61
C PRO A 513 -15.55 23.22 13.24
N THR A 514 -15.31 23.05 11.94
CA THR A 514 -14.20 22.25 11.40
C THR A 514 -13.35 23.13 10.49
N PRO A 515 -12.03 23.26 10.72
CA PRO A 515 -11.15 24.01 9.85
C PRO A 515 -11.11 23.43 8.43
N ARG A 516 -11.36 24.25 7.41
CA ARG A 516 -11.29 23.84 6.00
C ARG A 516 -10.80 24.95 5.06
N ILE A 517 -10.16 24.54 3.97
CA ILE A 517 -9.68 25.41 2.89
C ILE A 517 -10.18 24.85 1.56
N LYS A 518 -10.74 25.70 0.70
CA LYS A 518 -11.11 25.38 -0.68
C LYS A 518 -10.46 26.33 -1.66
N ALA A 519 -10.04 25.85 -2.81
CA ALA A 519 -9.29 26.62 -3.79
C ALA A 519 -9.55 26.17 -5.23
N ASP A 520 -9.15 27.03 -6.16
CA ASP A 520 -8.95 26.70 -7.58
C ASP A 520 -7.48 26.95 -7.93
N GLY A 521 -6.97 26.23 -8.93
CA GLY A 521 -5.55 26.21 -9.21
C GLY A 521 -5.19 25.80 -10.62
N TYR A 522 -3.98 26.20 -11.00
CA TYR A 522 -3.37 25.97 -12.29
C TYR A 522 -1.97 25.42 -12.13
N LEU A 523 -1.59 24.48 -12.99
CA LEU A 523 -0.25 23.93 -13.04
C LEU A 523 0.36 24.16 -14.42
N GLN A 524 1.57 24.69 -14.39
CA GLN A 524 2.42 24.91 -15.54
C GLN A 524 3.57 23.91 -15.57
N VAL A 525 4.00 23.56 -16.78
CA VAL A 525 5.30 22.92 -17.00
C VAL A 525 6.10 23.79 -17.97
N ASP A 526 7.30 24.20 -17.56
CA ASP A 526 8.18 25.11 -18.32
C ASP A 526 7.44 26.37 -18.85
N GLY A 527 6.50 26.92 -18.07
CA GLY A 527 5.72 28.11 -18.38
C GLY A 527 4.45 27.89 -19.23
N LEU A 528 4.15 26.65 -19.62
CA LEU A 528 2.90 26.30 -20.31
C LEU A 528 1.86 25.80 -19.31
N TYR A 529 0.72 26.47 -19.21
CA TYR A 529 -0.42 26.01 -18.41
C TYR A 529 -1.00 24.72 -18.98
N ILE A 530 -0.88 23.63 -18.24
CA ILE A 530 -1.31 22.31 -18.70
C ILE A 530 -2.43 21.71 -17.86
N TYR A 531 -2.47 21.96 -16.54
CA TYR A 531 -3.53 21.44 -15.66
C TYR A 531 -4.30 22.57 -15.00
N LYS A 532 -5.60 22.34 -14.79
CA LYS A 532 -6.49 23.18 -13.99
C LYS A 532 -7.27 22.26 -13.05
N MET A 533 -7.42 22.69 -11.81
CA MET A 533 -8.28 22.03 -10.84
C MET A 533 -9.17 23.08 -10.18
N GLU A 534 -10.45 22.77 -10.05
CA GLU A 534 -11.45 23.65 -9.46
C GLU A 534 -12.15 22.94 -8.31
N ASN A 535 -12.51 23.70 -7.28
CA ASN A 535 -13.26 23.26 -6.11
C ASN A 535 -12.58 22.16 -5.28
N PHE A 536 -11.25 22.11 -5.27
CA PHE A 536 -10.51 21.19 -4.41
C PHE A 536 -10.29 21.78 -3.03
N GLY A 537 -10.06 20.93 -2.03
CA GLY A 537 -9.85 21.41 -0.69
C GLY A 537 -9.37 20.36 0.29
N VAL A 538 -8.99 20.86 1.47
CA VAL A 538 -8.60 20.06 2.63
C VAL A 538 -9.38 20.52 3.85
N THR A 539 -9.60 19.59 4.78
CA THR A 539 -10.16 19.83 6.11
C THR A 539 -9.23 19.26 7.17
N LEU A 540 -9.27 19.78 8.38
CA LEU A 540 -8.56 19.20 9.52
C LEU A 540 -9.51 18.34 10.35
N VAL A 541 -9.17 17.06 10.50
CA VAL A 541 -9.99 16.06 11.21
C VAL A 541 -9.29 15.69 12.52
N PRO A 542 -9.99 15.70 13.67
CA PRO A 542 -9.42 15.22 14.93
C PRO A 542 -8.95 13.76 14.83
N LEU A 543 -7.85 13.43 15.51
CA LEU A 543 -7.29 12.06 15.61
C LEU A 543 -8.13 11.12 16.47
#